data_AF-A0A819ZFN8-F1
#
_entry.id   AF-A0A819ZFN8-F1
#
_cell.length_a   1.000
_cell.length_b   1.000
_cell.length_c   1.000
_cell.angle_alpha   90.00
_cell.angle_beta   90.00
_cell.angle_gamma   90.00
#
_symmetry.space_group_name_H-M   'P 1'
#
loop_
_entity.id
_entity.type
_entity.pdbx_description
1 polymer ?
#
loop_
_entity_poly.entity_id
_entity_poly.type
_entity_poly.pdbx_seq_one_letter_code
_entity_poly.pdbx_strand_id
1 'polypeptide(L)'
;MGAILADSSRLWRKKTRDERKQAVCQQYARAFQCDAMLTTCREYIELDWSTEKFSGGCYGDIMPKELLTSLREELRAPCNNQIFFAGTELATRWTGYMDGAVQAGERAAFEIITKYWESKKNQEKLELLWIEEEPVHAKEDCRPSKDDKLIYGPSRLQMMLPRASTVIWILKATLVFGIGCVAFSIKYLSNRST
;
A
#
# COMPACT_ATOMS: atom_id res chain seq x y z
N MET A 1 20.67 -5.57 1.08
CA MET A 1 19.92 -4.84 0.05
C MET A 1 19.11 -3.76 0.74
N GLY A 2 19.05 -2.54 0.20
CA GLY A 2 18.41 -1.41 0.85
C GLY A 2 17.89 -0.40 -0.15
N ALA A 3 16.96 0.45 0.29
CA ALA A 3 16.36 1.51 -0.52
C ALA A 3 16.52 2.86 0.19
N ILE A 4 16.75 3.92 -0.57
CA ILE A 4 16.71 5.30 -0.09
C ILE A 4 15.42 5.91 -0.63
N LEU A 5 14.46 6.20 0.25
CA LEU A 5 13.09 6.50 -0.12
C LEU A 5 12.74 7.98 0.07
N ALA A 6 11.78 8.46 -0.74
CA ALA A 6 11.16 9.78 -0.63
C ALA A 6 12.19 10.92 -0.50
N ASP A 7 12.02 11.85 0.43
CA ASP A 7 12.89 13.03 0.56
C ASP A 7 14.36 12.69 0.85
N SER A 8 14.61 11.53 1.47
CA SER A 8 15.98 11.07 1.69
C SER A 8 16.70 10.84 0.36
N SER A 9 16.02 10.36 -0.68
CA SER A 9 16.66 10.13 -1.99
C SER A 9 17.14 11.44 -2.61
N ARG A 10 16.35 12.52 -2.48
CA ARG A 10 16.72 13.86 -2.96
C ARG A 10 17.97 14.41 -2.27
N LEU A 11 18.14 14.12 -0.99
CA LEU A 11 19.32 14.53 -0.22
C LEU A 11 20.55 13.71 -0.62
N TRP A 12 20.43 12.38 -0.64
CA TRP A 12 21.54 11.46 -0.91
C TRP A 12 21.97 11.42 -2.37
N ARG A 13 21.10 11.78 -3.31
CA ARG A 13 21.46 11.95 -4.73
C ARG A 13 22.53 13.03 -4.93
N LYS A 14 22.58 14.05 -4.08
CA LYS A 14 23.60 15.12 -4.16
C LYS A 14 24.99 14.66 -3.72
N LYS A 15 25.09 13.49 -3.08
CA LYS A 15 26.34 12.91 -2.62
C LYS A 15 27.05 12.18 -3.75
N THR A 16 28.33 11.92 -3.57
CA THR A 16 29.09 11.03 -4.45
C THR A 16 28.69 9.58 -4.18
N ARG A 17 28.96 8.71 -5.16
CA ARG A 17 28.74 7.26 -5.02
C ARG A 17 29.49 6.68 -3.83
N ASP A 18 30.71 7.14 -3.55
CA ASP A 18 31.53 6.64 -2.44
C ASP A 18 31.00 7.09 -1.09
N GLU A 19 30.53 8.35 -0.96
CA GLU A 19 29.84 8.81 0.25
C GLU A 19 28.59 7.98 0.53
N ARG A 20 27.79 7.66 -0.51
CA ARG A 20 26.61 6.78 -0.37
C ARG A 20 27.00 5.36 0.05
N LYS A 21 28.00 4.77 -0.62
CA LYS A 21 28.53 3.44 -0.27
C LYS A 21 28.97 3.40 1.19
N GLN A 22 29.75 4.38 1.63
CA GLN A 22 30.27 4.46 2.99
C GLN A 22 29.13 4.58 4.01
N ALA A 23 28.14 5.42 3.74
CA ALA A 23 26.98 5.58 4.61
C ALA A 23 26.18 4.28 4.76
N VAL A 24 25.99 3.52 3.67
CA VAL A 24 25.34 2.20 3.71
C VAL A 24 26.14 1.22 4.55
N CYS A 25 27.46 1.15 4.37
CA CYS A 25 28.32 0.26 5.15
C CYS A 25 28.29 0.62 6.65
N GLN A 26 28.32 1.91 6.99
CA GLN A 26 28.17 2.38 8.37
C GLN A 26 26.80 2.06 8.96
N GLN A 27 25.74 2.17 8.16
CA GLN A 27 24.39 1.80 8.60
C GLN A 27 24.28 0.30 8.89
N TYR A 28 24.85 -0.54 8.02
CA TYR A 28 24.87 -1.99 8.23
C TYR A 28 25.75 -2.39 9.41
N ALA A 29 26.95 -1.83 9.54
CA ALA A 29 27.82 -2.08 10.69
C ALA A 29 27.11 -1.76 12.01
N ARG A 30 26.37 -0.64 12.08
CA ARG A 30 25.58 -0.28 13.27
C ARG A 30 24.39 -1.21 13.49
N ALA A 31 23.61 -1.50 12.44
CA ALA A 31 22.40 -2.31 12.55
C ALA A 31 22.71 -3.76 12.97
N PHE A 32 23.78 -4.33 12.43
CA PHE A 32 24.23 -5.69 12.73
C PHE A 32 25.31 -5.75 13.83
N GLN A 33 25.70 -4.60 14.39
CA GLN A 33 26.76 -4.47 15.40
C GLN A 33 28.06 -5.19 14.99
N CYS A 34 28.48 -4.98 13.75
CA CYS A 34 29.60 -5.69 13.13
C CYS A 34 30.51 -4.73 12.35
N ASP A 35 31.62 -4.33 12.96
CA ASP A 35 32.57 -3.36 12.37
C ASP A 35 33.27 -3.90 11.11
N ALA A 36 33.36 -5.22 10.94
CA ALA A 36 33.88 -5.81 9.71
C ALA A 36 33.08 -5.39 8.47
N MET A 37 31.81 -5.00 8.62
CA MET A 37 30.98 -4.50 7.51
C MET A 37 31.45 -3.15 6.95
N LEU A 38 32.31 -2.42 7.68
CA LEU A 38 32.88 -1.16 7.20
C LEU A 38 33.87 -1.37 6.03
N THR A 39 34.51 -2.53 5.94
CA THR A 39 35.59 -2.81 4.96
C THR A 39 35.33 -4.01 4.06
N THR A 40 34.33 -4.85 4.37
CA THR A 40 34.05 -6.10 3.63
C THR A 40 33.16 -5.93 2.40
N CYS A 41 32.73 -4.72 2.07
CA CYS A 41 31.92 -4.45 0.87
C CYS A 41 32.75 -4.65 -0.41
N ARG A 42 32.63 -5.85 -1.00
CA ARG A 42 33.30 -6.24 -2.24
C ARG A 42 32.80 -5.46 -3.45
N GLU A 43 31.48 -5.31 -3.55
CA GLU A 43 30.83 -4.64 -4.67
C GLU A 43 29.69 -3.76 -4.18
N TYR A 44 29.50 -2.62 -4.85
CA TYR A 44 28.42 -1.67 -4.58
C TYR A 44 27.72 -1.31 -5.88
N ILE A 45 26.48 -1.74 -6.02
CA ILE A 45 25.64 -1.43 -7.18
C ILE A 45 24.48 -0.57 -6.68
N GLU A 46 24.22 0.53 -7.36
CA GLU A 46 23.11 1.43 -7.09
C GLU A 46 22.45 1.85 -8.41
N LEU A 47 21.15 2.12 -8.34
CA LEU A 47 20.37 2.68 -9.44
C LEU A 47 19.48 3.79 -8.89
N ASP A 48 19.60 4.99 -9.46
CA ASP A 48 18.75 6.11 -9.14
C ASP A 48 17.61 6.23 -10.16
N TRP A 49 16.48 5.61 -9.83
CA TRP A 49 15.26 5.65 -10.66
C TRP A 49 14.74 7.08 -10.91
N SER A 50 15.09 8.07 -10.09
CA SER A 50 14.68 9.46 -10.33
C SER A 50 15.44 10.13 -11.47
N THR A 51 16.51 9.49 -11.96
CA THR A 51 17.29 9.95 -13.12
C THR A 51 16.90 9.25 -14.41
N GLU A 52 16.16 8.14 -14.32
CA GLU A 52 15.74 7.36 -15.49
C GLU A 52 14.67 8.11 -16.28
N LYS A 53 15.09 8.69 -17.42
CA LYS A 53 14.25 9.55 -18.28
C LYS A 53 12.96 8.86 -18.72
N PHE A 54 13.00 7.54 -18.94
CA PHE A 54 11.86 6.77 -19.43
C PHE A 54 10.96 6.22 -18.31
N SER A 55 11.35 6.37 -17.04
CA SER A 55 10.56 5.95 -15.89
C SER A 55 10.02 7.14 -15.10
N GLY A 56 10.80 8.21 -14.93
CA GLY A 56 10.45 9.37 -14.11
C GLY A 56 10.52 9.12 -12.59
N GLY A 57 10.64 7.86 -12.16
CA GLY A 57 10.69 7.45 -10.77
C GLY A 57 10.43 5.96 -10.60
N CYS A 58 10.13 5.54 -9.38
CA CYS A 58 9.86 4.15 -8.98
C CYS A 58 9.13 4.14 -7.62
N TYR A 59 8.31 3.16 -7.25
CA TYR A 59 7.91 1.95 -8.01
C TYR A 59 6.71 2.15 -8.93
N GLY A 60 5.78 3.00 -8.53
CA GLY A 60 4.64 3.41 -9.34
C GLY A 60 4.29 4.85 -9.04
N ASP A 61 3.37 5.41 -9.81
CA ASP A 61 2.94 6.79 -9.62
C ASP A 61 2.08 6.95 -8.35
N ILE A 62 2.21 8.11 -7.70
CA ILE A 62 1.40 8.47 -6.54
C ILE A 62 0.34 9.45 -7.02
N MET A 63 -0.91 8.99 -7.07
CA MET A 63 -2.02 9.90 -7.39
C MET A 63 -2.24 10.92 -6.27
N PRO A 64 -2.23 12.24 -6.59
CA PRO A 64 -2.62 13.27 -5.64
C PRO A 64 -4.07 13.11 -5.18
N LYS A 65 -4.37 13.63 -3.99
CA LYS A 65 -5.65 13.48 -3.27
C LYS A 65 -6.91 13.77 -4.11
N GLU A 66 -6.82 14.68 -5.07
CA GLU A 66 -7.95 15.10 -5.91
C GLU A 66 -8.04 14.32 -7.23
N LEU A 67 -6.93 13.76 -7.70
CA LEU A 67 -6.87 13.03 -8.97
C LEU A 67 -7.61 11.69 -8.88
N LEU A 68 -7.42 10.99 -7.76
CA LEU A 68 -8.01 9.67 -7.54
C LEU A 68 -9.55 9.69 -7.49
N THR A 69 -10.16 10.78 -7.03
CA THR A 69 -11.62 10.88 -6.92
C THR A 69 -12.28 11.45 -8.18
N SER A 70 -11.54 12.23 -8.98
CA SER A 70 -12.09 12.96 -10.12
C SER A 70 -11.81 12.33 -11.47
N LEU A 71 -10.73 11.54 -11.59
CA LEU A 71 -10.26 11.03 -12.90
C LEU A 71 -10.07 9.50 -12.93
N ARG A 72 -10.50 8.78 -11.90
CA ARG A 72 -10.23 7.33 -11.80
C ARG A 72 -10.83 6.52 -12.94
N GLU A 73 -12.05 6.84 -13.38
CA GLU A 73 -12.71 6.10 -14.46
C GLU A 73 -12.16 6.52 -15.82
N GLU A 74 -11.90 7.81 -15.96
CA GLU A 74 -11.41 8.47 -17.17
C GLU A 74 -9.98 8.03 -17.51
N LEU A 75 -9.12 7.77 -16.51
CA LEU A 75 -7.73 7.35 -16.72
C LEU A 75 -7.59 6.00 -17.45
N ARG A 76 -8.62 5.15 -17.38
CA ARG A 76 -8.62 3.83 -18.04
C ARG A 76 -9.45 3.82 -19.32
N ALA A 77 -10.25 4.84 -19.56
CA ALA A 77 -11.12 4.90 -20.71
C ALA A 77 -10.29 5.00 -22.01
N PRO A 78 -10.66 4.27 -23.07
CA PRO A 78 -9.98 4.38 -24.34
C PRO A 78 -10.17 5.77 -24.95
N CYS A 79 -9.10 6.33 -25.52
CA CYS A 79 -9.19 7.62 -26.23
C CYS A 79 -9.59 7.39 -27.69
N ASN A 80 -10.63 8.09 -28.14
CA ASN A 80 -11.18 8.02 -29.51
C ASN A 80 -11.50 6.60 -29.99
N ASN A 81 -11.74 5.66 -29.07
CA ASN A 81 -11.95 4.23 -29.34
C ASN A 81 -10.83 3.56 -30.16
N GLN A 82 -9.61 4.13 -30.16
CA GLN A 82 -8.46 3.61 -30.93
C GLN A 82 -7.20 3.48 -30.08
N ILE A 83 -7.10 4.25 -29.00
CA ILE A 83 -5.96 4.22 -28.09
C ILE A 83 -6.43 3.62 -26.76
N PHE A 84 -5.81 2.50 -26.39
CA PHE A 84 -6.07 1.80 -25.13
C PHE A 84 -4.82 1.91 -24.25
N PHE A 85 -5.01 2.24 -22.98
CA PHE A 85 -3.91 2.51 -22.06
C PHE A 85 -3.66 1.28 -21.18
N ALA A 86 -2.43 0.78 -21.15
CA ALA A 86 -1.96 -0.21 -20.17
C ALA A 86 -1.02 0.46 -19.14
N GLY A 87 -0.37 -0.34 -18.30
CA GLY A 87 0.53 0.13 -17.25
C GLY A 87 0.03 -0.25 -15.87
N THR A 88 0.96 -0.53 -14.96
CA THR A 88 0.62 -1.03 -13.61
C THR A 88 -0.22 -0.04 -12.81
N GLU A 89 -0.10 1.25 -13.11
CA GLU A 89 -0.88 2.35 -12.56
C GLU A 89 -2.38 2.20 -12.85
N LEU A 90 -2.73 1.52 -13.94
CA LEU A 90 -4.11 1.30 -14.37
C LEU A 90 -4.69 -0.06 -13.93
N ALA A 91 -3.89 -0.87 -13.23
CA ALA A 91 -4.31 -2.14 -12.66
C ALA A 91 -5.40 -1.97 -11.59
N THR A 92 -6.21 -3.01 -11.37
CA THR A 92 -7.16 -3.09 -10.25
C THR A 92 -6.66 -3.97 -9.12
N ARG A 93 -5.64 -4.80 -9.36
CA ARG A 93 -4.94 -5.60 -8.35
C ARG A 93 -3.45 -5.33 -8.47
N TRP A 94 -2.76 -5.27 -7.33
CA TRP A 94 -1.30 -5.07 -7.29
C TRP A 94 -0.79 -3.86 -8.10
N THR A 95 -1.53 -2.75 -8.08
CA THR A 95 -1.13 -1.47 -8.70
C THR A 95 0.26 -1.04 -8.22
N GLY A 96 1.15 -0.71 -9.15
CA GLY A 96 2.55 -0.36 -8.86
C GLY A 96 3.52 -1.54 -8.83
N TYR A 97 3.05 -2.76 -9.10
CA TYR A 97 3.85 -3.99 -9.14
C TYR A 97 3.83 -4.63 -10.52
N MET A 98 4.71 -5.62 -10.73
CA MET A 98 4.80 -6.36 -11.99
C MET A 98 3.49 -7.09 -12.31
N ASP A 99 2.82 -7.69 -11.33
CA ASP A 99 1.51 -8.34 -11.50
C ASP A 99 0.46 -7.36 -12.03
N GLY A 100 0.43 -6.14 -11.48
CA GLY A 100 -0.44 -5.09 -11.99
C GLY A 100 -0.11 -4.71 -13.43
N ALA A 101 1.16 -4.74 -13.84
CA ALA A 101 1.56 -4.47 -15.22
C ALA A 101 1.04 -5.54 -16.18
N VAL A 102 1.15 -6.82 -15.80
CA VAL A 102 0.62 -7.96 -16.55
C VAL A 102 -0.89 -7.83 -16.67
N GLN A 103 -1.59 -7.70 -15.54
CA GLN A 103 -3.04 -7.55 -15.48
C GLN A 103 -3.55 -6.42 -16.38
N ALA A 104 -2.94 -5.24 -16.29
CA ALA A 104 -3.35 -4.07 -17.07
C ALA A 104 -3.07 -4.24 -18.57
N GLY A 105 -1.99 -4.92 -18.92
CA GLY A 105 -1.61 -5.24 -20.30
C GLY A 105 -2.56 -6.23 -20.96
N GLU A 106 -2.87 -7.33 -20.28
CA GLU A 106 -3.85 -8.32 -20.76
C GLU A 106 -5.22 -7.68 -20.96
N ARG A 107 -5.70 -6.93 -19.97
CA ARG A 107 -6.99 -6.22 -20.09
C ARG A 107 -7.00 -5.24 -21.27
N ALA A 108 -5.93 -4.46 -21.50
CA ALA A 108 -5.87 -3.57 -22.66
C ALA A 108 -5.91 -4.34 -24.00
N ALA A 109 -5.22 -5.48 -24.09
CA ALA A 109 -5.28 -6.34 -25.27
C ALA A 109 -6.69 -6.89 -25.52
N PHE A 110 -7.40 -7.32 -24.47
CA PHE A 110 -8.79 -7.76 -24.57
C PHE A 110 -9.75 -6.65 -25.01
N GLU A 111 -9.56 -5.42 -24.51
CA GLU A 111 -10.35 -4.26 -24.94
C GLU A 111 -10.18 -4.01 -26.46
N ILE A 112 -8.95 -4.09 -26.97
CA ILE A 112 -8.64 -3.97 -28.41
C ILE A 112 -9.32 -5.08 -29.22
N ILE A 113 -9.15 -6.33 -28.80
CA ILE A 113 -9.74 -7.50 -29.49
C ILE A 113 -11.26 -7.35 -29.55
N THR A 114 -11.89 -7.04 -28.42
CA THR A 114 -13.35 -6.86 -28.32
C THR A 114 -13.83 -5.78 -29.30
N LYS A 115 -13.17 -4.62 -29.33
CA LYS A 115 -13.52 -3.54 -30.28
C LYS A 115 -13.30 -3.91 -31.74
N TYR A 116 -12.22 -4.63 -32.03
CA TYR A 116 -11.99 -5.14 -33.38
C TYR A 116 -13.14 -6.06 -33.83
N TRP A 117 -13.62 -6.97 -32.97
CA TRP A 117 -14.73 -7.87 -33.27
C TRP A 117 -16.08 -7.16 -33.39
N GLU A 118 -16.39 -6.21 -32.50
CA GLU A 118 -17.60 -5.38 -32.60
C GLU A 118 -17.70 -4.66 -33.96
N SER A 119 -16.57 -4.18 -34.48
CA SER A 119 -16.51 -3.49 -35.78
C SER A 119 -16.87 -4.39 -36.98
N LYS A 120 -16.75 -5.72 -36.83
CA LYS A 120 -16.94 -6.71 -37.91
C LYS A 120 -18.38 -7.22 -38.06
N LYS A 121 -19.35 -6.72 -37.27
CA LYS A 121 -20.79 -7.09 -37.35
C LYS A 121 -21.12 -8.59 -37.16
N ASN A 122 -20.20 -9.42 -36.67
CA ASN A 122 -20.54 -10.78 -36.21
C ASN A 122 -20.98 -10.71 -34.75
N GLN A 123 -22.29 -10.81 -34.52
CA GLN A 123 -22.95 -10.73 -33.21
C GLN A 123 -22.77 -11.98 -32.35
N GLU A 124 -21.65 -12.68 -32.44
CA GLU A 124 -21.30 -13.62 -31.36
C GLU A 124 -20.68 -12.77 -30.25
N LYS A 125 -21.54 -12.40 -29.31
CA LYS A 125 -21.27 -11.63 -28.11
C LYS A 125 -20.06 -12.24 -27.40
N LEU A 126 -18.88 -11.65 -27.58
CA LEU A 126 -17.74 -11.87 -26.70
C LEU A 126 -18.17 -11.33 -25.33
N GLU A 127 -18.65 -12.22 -24.46
CA GLU A 127 -18.89 -11.86 -23.08
C GLU A 127 -17.54 -11.46 -22.48
N LEU A 128 -17.48 -10.23 -21.97
CA LEU A 128 -16.40 -9.68 -21.17
C LEU A 128 -16.21 -10.54 -19.91
N LEU A 129 -15.56 -11.68 -20.07
CA LEU A 129 -15.04 -12.46 -18.97
C LEU A 129 -13.78 -11.76 -18.53
N TRP A 130 -13.89 -11.02 -17.42
CA TRP A 130 -12.74 -10.86 -16.54
C TRP A 130 -12.15 -12.25 -16.35
N ILE A 131 -11.00 -12.51 -16.94
CA ILE A 131 -10.24 -13.70 -16.63
C ILE A 131 -9.73 -13.44 -15.22
N GLU A 132 -10.45 -13.95 -14.21
CA GLU A 132 -9.79 -14.16 -12.94
C GLU A 132 -8.63 -15.10 -13.23
N GLU A 133 -7.41 -14.63 -12.99
CA GLU A 133 -6.25 -15.50 -13.04
C GLU A 133 -6.55 -16.71 -12.15
N GLU A 134 -6.64 -17.88 -12.77
CA GLU A 134 -6.56 -19.15 -12.04
C GLU A 134 -5.30 -19.10 -11.18
N PRO A 135 -5.36 -19.52 -9.90
CA PRO A 135 -4.21 -19.42 -9.02
C PRO A 135 -3.01 -20.11 -9.67
N VAL A 136 -1.99 -19.31 -9.98
CA VAL A 136 -0.74 -19.79 -10.56
C VAL A 136 -0.07 -20.63 -9.48
N HIS A 137 -0.26 -21.94 -9.58
CA HIS A 137 0.28 -22.98 -8.72
C HIS A 137 -0.35 -23.13 -7.32
N ALA A 138 -0.94 -24.31 -7.08
CA ALA A 138 -1.38 -24.79 -5.75
C ALA A 138 -0.28 -24.83 -4.66
N LYS A 139 0.97 -24.49 -4.99
CA LYS A 139 2.10 -24.40 -4.05
C LYS A 139 2.28 -22.99 -3.46
N GLU A 140 1.72 -21.96 -4.08
CA GLU A 140 1.79 -20.55 -3.67
C GLU A 140 0.38 -20.02 -3.38
N ASP A 141 -0.52 -20.89 -2.90
CA ASP A 141 -1.81 -20.46 -2.39
C ASP A 141 -1.59 -19.54 -1.18
N CYS A 142 -1.63 -18.24 -1.43
CA CYS A 142 -1.47 -17.20 -0.42
C CYS A 142 -2.74 -17.01 0.42
N ARG A 143 -3.82 -17.75 0.14
CA ARG A 143 -4.99 -17.76 1.02
C ARG A 143 -4.58 -18.46 2.32
N PRO A 144 -4.95 -17.90 3.48
CA PRO A 144 -4.61 -18.51 4.75
C PRO A 144 -5.17 -19.93 4.81
N SER A 145 -4.28 -20.91 4.95
CA SER A 145 -4.65 -22.29 5.23
C SER A 145 -5.26 -22.38 6.64
N LYS A 146 -6.09 -23.40 6.90
CA LYS A 146 -6.63 -23.62 8.26
C LYS A 146 -5.55 -23.86 9.31
N ASP A 147 -4.36 -24.29 8.87
CA ASP A 147 -3.21 -24.60 9.70
C ASP A 147 -2.20 -23.45 9.76
N ASP A 148 -2.41 -22.37 8.98
CA ASP A 148 -1.52 -21.22 8.94
C ASP A 148 -1.64 -20.43 10.25
N LYS A 149 -0.60 -20.54 11.06
CA LYS A 149 -0.38 -19.66 12.23
C LYS A 149 0.04 -18.25 11.81
N LEU A 150 0.19 -17.97 10.50
CA LEU A 150 0.40 -16.63 9.95
C LEU A 150 -0.92 -15.87 10.00
N ILE A 151 -1.16 -15.29 11.17
CA ILE A 151 -2.34 -14.51 11.51
C ILE A 151 -2.32 -13.22 10.66
N TYR A 152 -2.96 -13.22 9.50
CA TYR A 152 -3.32 -11.96 8.81
C TYR A 152 -4.41 -11.16 9.56
N GLY A 153 -4.89 -11.68 10.68
CA GLY A 153 -5.82 -11.00 11.58
C GLY A 153 -5.08 -10.26 12.71
N PRO A 154 -5.54 -9.06 13.08
CA PRO A 154 -5.12 -8.47 14.34
C PRO A 154 -5.44 -9.42 15.51
N SER A 155 -4.58 -9.47 16.53
CA SER A 155 -4.88 -10.22 17.74
C SER A 155 -6.18 -9.73 18.38
N ARG A 156 -6.83 -10.58 19.19
CA ARG A 156 -8.04 -10.17 19.92
C ARG A 156 -7.82 -8.88 20.72
N LEU A 157 -6.62 -8.71 21.27
CA LEU A 157 -6.24 -7.48 21.99
C LEU A 157 -6.10 -6.29 21.03
N GLN A 158 -5.46 -6.45 19.87
CA GLN A 158 -5.37 -5.39 18.85
C GLN A 158 -6.76 -4.97 18.31
N MET A 159 -7.72 -5.89 18.24
CA MET A 159 -9.11 -5.57 17.88
C MET A 159 -9.87 -4.84 18.99
N MET A 160 -9.58 -5.14 20.26
CA MET A 160 -10.31 -4.61 21.41
C MET A 160 -9.72 -3.32 21.97
N LEU A 161 -8.45 -3.00 21.69
CA LEU A 161 -7.80 -1.79 22.19
C LEU A 161 -8.44 -0.54 21.55
N PRO A 162 -9.09 0.33 22.34
CA PRO A 162 -9.69 1.54 21.81
C PRO A 162 -8.61 2.56 21.39
N ARG A 163 -8.95 3.43 20.44
CA ARG A 163 -8.09 4.58 20.09
C ARG A 163 -7.90 5.48 21.32
N ALA A 164 -6.78 6.18 21.40
CA ALA A 164 -6.49 7.10 22.51
C ALA A 164 -7.62 8.12 22.75
N SER A 165 -8.24 8.64 21.68
CA SER A 165 -9.40 9.53 21.77
C SER A 165 -10.60 8.90 22.48
N THR A 166 -10.84 7.61 22.22
CA THR A 166 -11.91 6.83 22.85
C THR A 166 -11.57 6.53 24.31
N VAL A 167 -10.31 6.26 24.65
CA VAL A 167 -9.85 6.14 26.05
C VAL A 167 -10.10 7.43 26.81
N ILE A 168 -9.71 8.59 26.25
CA ILE A 168 -9.93 9.91 26.87
C ILE A 168 -11.43 10.15 27.07
N TRP A 169 -12.26 9.79 26.10
CA TRP A 169 -13.71 9.91 26.22
C TRP A 169 -14.28 9.01 27.33
N ILE A 170 -13.86 7.74 27.39
CA ILE A 170 -14.25 6.80 28.46
C ILE A 170 -13.85 7.35 29.82
N LEU A 171 -12.60 7.81 29.98
CA LEU A 171 -12.11 8.37 31.24
C LEU A 171 -12.92 9.60 31.66
N LYS A 172 -13.21 10.52 30.73
CA LYS A 172 -14.06 11.68 30.98
C LYS A 172 -15.48 11.28 31.39
N ALA A 173 -16.08 10.31 30.70
CA ALA A 173 -17.41 9.80 31.05
C ALA A 173 -17.40 9.18 32.45
N THR A 174 -16.44 8.31 32.77
CA THR A 174 -16.33 7.70 34.10
C THR A 174 -16.09 8.71 35.21
N LEU A 175 -15.34 9.79 34.95
CA LEU A 175 -15.14 10.87 35.92
C LEU A 175 -16.44 11.64 36.18
N VAL A 176 -17.18 11.98 35.14
CA VAL A 176 -18.46 12.72 35.24
C VAL A 176 -19.53 11.87 35.94
N PHE A 177 -19.69 10.61 35.55
CA PHE A 177 -20.64 9.69 36.19
C PHE A 177 -20.21 9.34 37.63
N GLY A 178 -18.91 9.16 37.87
CA GLY A 178 -18.37 8.89 39.20
C GLY A 178 -18.60 10.04 40.19
N ILE A 179 -18.36 11.29 39.77
CA ILE A 179 -18.65 12.48 40.59
C ILE A 179 -20.16 12.64 40.81
N GLY A 180 -20.99 12.37 39.79
CA GLY A 180 -22.45 12.40 39.90
C GLY A 180 -23.02 11.40 40.90
N CYS A 181 -22.53 10.16 40.91
CA CYS A 181 -22.94 9.14 41.88
C CYS A 181 -22.58 9.53 43.31
N VAL A 182 -21.37 10.05 43.55
CA VAL A 182 -20.94 10.50 44.88
C VAL A 182 -21.79 11.68 45.37
N ALA A 183 -22.07 12.66 44.51
CA ALA A 183 -22.92 13.80 44.85
C ALA A 183 -24.37 13.38 45.16
N PHE A 184 -24.93 12.43 44.40
CA PHE A 184 -26.26 11.88 44.65
C PHE A 184 -26.31 11.11 45.98
N SER A 185 -25.31 10.28 46.27
CA SER A 185 -25.23 9.54 47.54
C SER A 185 -25.08 10.47 48.75
N ILE A 186 -24.27 11.54 48.66
CA ILE A 186 -24.15 12.54 49.73
C ILE A 186 -25.50 13.24 49.97
N LYS A 187 -26.20 13.64 48.91
CA LYS A 187 -27.50 14.32 49.02
C LYS A 187 -28.61 13.37 49.52
N TYR A 188 -28.57 12.10 49.11
CA TYR A 188 -29.49 11.07 49.59
C TYR A 188 -29.29 10.76 51.08
N LEU A 189 -28.03 10.66 51.54
CA LEU A 189 -27.72 10.45 52.96
C LEU A 189 -28.09 11.66 53.83
N SER A 190 -27.83 12.89 53.35
CA SER A 190 -28.20 14.12 54.04
C SER A 190 -29.72 14.31 54.22
N ASN A 191 -30.54 13.82 53.29
CA ASN A 191 -32.00 13.90 53.37
C ASN A 191 -32.64 12.81 54.26
N ARG A 192 -31.88 11.79 54.69
CA ARG A 192 -32.35 10.76 55.64
C ARG A 192 -32.05 11.08 57.10
N SER A 193 -31.19 12.06 57.37
CA SER A 193 -30.77 12.48 58.72
C SER A 193 -31.62 13.61 59.33
N THR A 194 -32.76 13.92 58.72
CA THR A 194 -33.81 14.82 59.23
C THR A 194 -35.11 14.05 59.32
#